data_AF-A0A3L8B299-F1
#
_entry.id   AF-A0A3L8B299-F1
#
_cell.length_a   1.000
_cell.length_b   1.000
_cell.length_c   1.000
_cell.angle_alpha   90.00
_cell.angle_beta   90.00
_cell.angle_gamma   90.00
#
_symmetry.space_group_name_H-M   'P 1'
#
loop_
_entity.id
_entity.type
_entity.pdbx_description
1 polymer ?
#
loop_
_entity_poly.entity_id
_entity_poly.type
_entity_poly.pdbx_seq_one_letter_code
_entity_poly.pdbx_strand_id
1 'polypeptide(L)'
;MPTKIILLLVAAISLNGCCFMQLREVDHMTELQQAGDFKQLAKSDVDCDPGQCGCSKQHFLKGDACFILAGKTEKTSPDYGRYLQCAGDNLFTVLDDTEDWDEISIQGLSEDEKRQRIYSNALEATRLQTTLPDRQQALAIFDQRAREFKRNAPDQAAANYYFIQNQLYQLDLLQAGCTDWQQLQQQAAQVQSRFMTDARYQAPISGVKLAVDAYINANCE
;
A
#
# COMPACT_ATOMS: atom_id res chain seq x y z
N MET A 1 -36.78 21.64 -37.28
CA MET A 1 -35.75 21.63 -36.21
C MET A 1 -35.70 20.27 -35.49
N PRO A 2 -35.22 19.17 -36.11
CA PRO A 2 -35.02 17.89 -35.40
C PRO A 2 -33.55 17.61 -35.05
N THR A 3 -32.60 18.32 -35.66
CA THR A 3 -31.16 17.99 -35.61
C THR A 3 -30.48 18.31 -34.27
N LYS A 4 -31.06 19.20 -33.45
CA LYS A 4 -30.49 19.59 -32.15
C LYS A 4 -30.85 18.62 -31.01
N ILE A 5 -31.91 17.83 -31.13
CA ILE A 5 -32.34 16.87 -30.10
C ILE A 5 -31.53 15.57 -30.21
N ILE A 6 -31.16 15.16 -31.43
CA ILE A 6 -30.39 13.93 -31.68
C ILE A 6 -28.95 14.05 -31.13
N LEU A 7 -28.34 15.24 -31.20
CA LEU A 7 -26.98 15.47 -30.67
C LEU A 7 -26.89 15.43 -29.13
N LEU A 8 -27.97 15.77 -28.42
CA LEU A 8 -28.01 15.70 -26.94
C LEU A 8 -28.23 14.27 -26.41
N LEU A 9 -28.95 13.42 -27.15
CA LEU A 9 -29.12 12.01 -26.78
C LEU A 9 -27.85 11.17 -26.99
N VAL A 10 -27.07 11.46 -28.03
CA VAL A 10 -25.80 10.73 -28.28
C VAL A 10 -24.76 11.06 -27.21
N ALA A 11 -24.71 12.30 -26.70
CA ALA A 11 -23.80 12.71 -25.63
C ALA A 11 -24.13 12.07 -24.25
N ALA A 12 -25.41 11.79 -23.97
CA ALA A 12 -25.84 11.13 -22.75
C ALA A 12 -25.64 9.60 -22.77
N ILE A 13 -25.62 8.98 -23.96
CA ILE A 13 -25.38 7.53 -24.11
C ILE A 13 -23.88 7.22 -24.05
N SER A 14 -23.00 8.11 -24.51
CA SER A 14 -21.54 7.93 -24.44
C SER A 14 -20.97 7.98 -23.02
N LEU A 15 -21.58 8.71 -22.09
CA LEU A 15 -21.12 8.77 -20.69
C LEU A 15 -21.51 7.51 -19.89
N ASN A 16 -22.61 6.86 -20.24
CA ASN A 16 -23.08 5.64 -19.55
C ASN A 16 -22.46 4.36 -20.12
N GLY A 17 -22.00 4.36 -21.38
CA GLY A 17 -21.37 3.20 -22.01
C GLY A 17 -20.01 2.82 -21.41
N CYS A 18 -19.21 3.82 -20.99
CA CYS A 18 -17.91 3.58 -20.36
C CYS A 18 -18.03 2.94 -18.98
N CYS A 19 -18.91 3.47 -18.11
CA CYS A 19 -19.15 2.91 -16.78
C CYS A 19 -19.65 1.44 -16.87
N PHE A 20 -20.48 1.10 -17.86
CA PHE A 20 -20.96 -0.28 -18.02
C PHE A 20 -19.86 -1.29 -18.38
N MET A 21 -18.96 -0.95 -19.31
CA MET A 21 -17.83 -1.83 -19.66
C MET A 21 -16.89 -2.03 -18.47
N GLN A 22 -16.63 -0.96 -17.72
CA GLN A 22 -15.77 -0.98 -16.56
C GLN A 22 -16.34 -1.83 -15.41
N LEU A 23 -17.66 -1.82 -15.21
CA LEU A 23 -18.34 -2.70 -14.26
C LEU A 23 -18.22 -4.17 -14.65
N ARG A 24 -18.23 -4.50 -15.95
CA ARG A 24 -18.01 -5.89 -16.40
C ARG A 24 -16.61 -6.39 -16.09
N GLU A 25 -15.59 -5.53 -16.24
CA GLU A 25 -14.22 -5.87 -15.84
C GLU A 25 -14.11 -6.05 -14.33
N VAL A 26 -14.78 -5.20 -13.53
CA VAL A 26 -14.86 -5.37 -12.07
C VAL A 26 -15.50 -6.70 -11.68
N ASP A 27 -16.60 -7.09 -12.34
CA ASP A 27 -17.27 -8.37 -12.10
C ASP A 27 -16.32 -9.54 -12.39
N HIS A 28 -15.64 -9.52 -13.54
CA HIS A 28 -14.67 -10.56 -13.91
C HIS A 28 -13.51 -10.65 -12.91
N MET A 29 -12.92 -9.51 -12.53
CA MET A 29 -11.85 -9.47 -11.53
C MET A 29 -12.33 -9.96 -10.16
N THR A 30 -13.58 -9.70 -9.81
CA THR A 30 -14.21 -10.19 -8.58
C THR A 30 -14.39 -11.71 -8.60
N GLU A 31 -14.80 -12.28 -9.74
CA GLU A 31 -14.86 -13.74 -9.94
C GLU A 31 -13.48 -14.38 -9.76
N LEU A 32 -12.42 -13.80 -10.34
CA LEU A 32 -11.05 -14.27 -10.18
C LEU A 32 -10.60 -14.23 -8.70
N GLN A 33 -10.91 -13.14 -7.98
CA GLN A 33 -10.62 -13.02 -6.55
C GLN A 33 -11.34 -14.10 -5.74
N GLN A 34 -12.63 -14.36 -6.02
CA GLN A 34 -13.41 -15.38 -5.33
C GLN A 34 -12.93 -16.80 -5.64
N ALA A 35 -12.49 -17.05 -6.88
CA ALA A 35 -11.88 -18.32 -7.29
C ALA A 35 -10.45 -18.51 -6.76
N GLY A 36 -9.84 -17.45 -6.21
CA GLY A 36 -8.45 -17.45 -5.76
C GLY A 36 -7.43 -17.49 -6.90
N ASP A 37 -7.81 -17.13 -8.13
CA ASP A 37 -6.90 -17.04 -9.27
C ASP A 37 -6.14 -15.70 -9.27
N PHE A 38 -5.30 -15.55 -8.25
CA PHE A 38 -4.49 -14.34 -8.06
C PHE A 38 -3.49 -14.13 -9.20
N LYS A 39 -3.08 -15.21 -9.91
CA LYS A 39 -2.14 -15.11 -11.04
C LYS A 39 -2.79 -14.44 -12.24
N GLN A 40 -4.03 -14.78 -12.57
CA GLN A 40 -4.76 -14.11 -13.63
C GLN A 40 -5.14 -12.69 -13.20
N LEU A 41 -5.54 -12.50 -11.95
CA LEU A 41 -5.92 -11.20 -11.42
C LEU A 41 -4.75 -10.19 -11.44
N ALA A 42 -3.55 -10.60 -11.01
CA ALA A 42 -2.34 -9.77 -11.07
C ALA A 42 -1.92 -9.38 -12.50
N LYS A 43 -2.34 -10.17 -13.52
CA LYS A 43 -2.08 -9.91 -14.94
C LYS A 43 -3.17 -9.11 -15.63
N SER A 44 -4.31 -8.87 -14.96
CA SER A 44 -5.41 -8.12 -15.54
C SER A 44 -4.97 -6.70 -15.84
N ASP A 45 -5.32 -6.17 -17.00
CA ASP A 45 -5.07 -4.77 -17.33
C ASP A 45 -6.07 -3.89 -16.58
N VAL A 46 -5.59 -2.77 -16.04
CA VAL A 46 -6.42 -1.76 -15.39
C VAL A 46 -6.15 -0.48 -16.16
N ASP A 47 -7.06 -0.17 -17.09
CA ASP A 47 -7.02 1.00 -17.95
C ASP A 47 -8.30 1.79 -17.70
N CYS A 48 -8.23 2.65 -16.69
CA CYS A 48 -9.34 3.50 -16.28
C CYS A 48 -8.84 4.86 -15.80
N ASP A 49 -9.69 5.87 -15.95
CA ASP A 49 -9.39 7.19 -15.39
C ASP A 49 -9.78 7.23 -13.90
N PRO A 50 -9.00 7.95 -13.06
CA PRO A 50 -9.36 8.22 -11.67
C PRO A 50 -10.79 8.77 -11.54
N GLY A 51 -11.54 8.29 -10.55
CA GLY A 51 -12.94 8.67 -10.31
C GLY A 51 -13.97 8.04 -11.25
N GLN A 52 -13.57 7.23 -12.24
CA GLN A 52 -14.53 6.42 -12.99
C GLN A 52 -15.03 5.22 -12.17
N CYS A 53 -16.28 4.81 -12.42
CA CYS A 53 -16.97 3.72 -11.73
C CYS A 53 -16.08 2.47 -11.59
N GLY A 54 -15.76 2.07 -10.36
CA GLY A 54 -15.05 0.83 -10.09
C GLY A 54 -13.57 0.83 -10.47
N CYS A 55 -12.98 1.97 -10.87
CA CYS A 55 -11.55 2.06 -11.15
C CYS A 55 -10.71 1.69 -9.92
N SER A 56 -11.02 2.27 -8.76
CA SER A 56 -10.33 1.95 -7.51
C SER A 56 -10.59 0.51 -7.08
N LYS A 57 -11.76 -0.07 -7.39
CA LYS A 57 -12.01 -1.50 -7.16
C LYS A 57 -11.11 -2.40 -8.01
N GLN A 58 -10.89 -2.08 -9.28
CA GLN A 58 -9.96 -2.83 -10.14
C GLN A 58 -8.52 -2.75 -9.61
N HIS A 59 -8.05 -1.53 -9.30
CA HIS A 59 -6.73 -1.33 -8.68
C HIS A 59 -6.60 -2.11 -7.37
N PHE A 60 -7.62 -2.08 -6.50
CA PHE A 60 -7.62 -2.85 -5.26
C PHE A 60 -7.47 -4.35 -5.51
N LEU A 61 -8.28 -4.93 -6.39
CA LEU A 61 -8.27 -6.37 -6.67
C LEU A 61 -6.91 -6.80 -7.24
N LYS A 62 -6.36 -6.04 -8.20
CA LYS A 62 -5.03 -6.29 -8.77
C LYS A 62 -3.91 -6.14 -7.74
N GLY A 63 -3.94 -5.06 -6.97
CA GLY A 63 -2.94 -4.76 -5.95
C GLY A 63 -2.90 -5.81 -4.84
N ASP A 64 -4.06 -6.24 -4.34
CA ASP A 64 -4.17 -7.29 -3.33
C ASP A 64 -3.68 -8.65 -3.86
N ALA A 65 -4.05 -9.01 -5.10
CA ALA A 65 -3.54 -10.21 -5.74
C ALA A 65 -2.02 -10.20 -5.90
N CYS A 66 -1.45 -9.08 -6.34
CA CYS A 66 0.00 -8.89 -6.43
C CYS A 66 0.66 -9.04 -5.04
N PHE A 67 0.08 -8.47 -3.99
CA PHE A 67 0.63 -8.60 -2.63
C PHE A 67 0.60 -10.07 -2.14
N ILE A 68 -0.51 -10.77 -2.37
CA ILE A 68 -0.67 -12.20 -2.04
C ILE A 68 0.37 -13.05 -2.78
N LEU A 69 0.58 -12.79 -4.08
CA LEU A 69 1.56 -13.51 -4.89
C LEU A 69 2.99 -13.23 -4.43
N ALA A 70 3.33 -11.99 -4.08
CA ALA A 70 4.63 -11.66 -3.52
C ALA A 70 4.92 -12.48 -2.25
N GLY A 71 3.92 -12.62 -1.36
CA GLY A 71 4.04 -13.43 -0.14
C GLY A 71 4.23 -14.94 -0.39
N LYS A 72 3.86 -15.44 -1.57
CA LYS A 72 4.01 -16.85 -1.98
C LYS A 72 5.21 -17.09 -2.90
N THR A 73 5.89 -16.03 -3.34
CA THR A 73 6.99 -16.10 -4.29
C THR A 73 8.33 -16.11 -3.54
N GLU A 74 9.27 -16.95 -3.97
CA GLU A 74 10.61 -16.95 -3.41
C GLU A 74 11.28 -15.58 -3.62
N LYS A 75 11.94 -15.05 -2.59
CA LYS A 75 12.56 -13.72 -2.62
C LYS A 75 13.64 -13.55 -3.69
N THR A 76 14.23 -14.66 -4.14
CA THR A 76 15.25 -14.72 -5.19
C THR A 76 14.65 -14.72 -6.60
N SER A 77 13.34 -14.93 -6.75
CA SER A 77 12.66 -14.92 -8.04
C SER A 77 12.55 -13.49 -8.59
N PRO A 78 12.78 -13.28 -9.90
CA PRO A 78 12.52 -11.99 -10.55
C PRO A 78 11.06 -11.51 -10.39
N ASP A 79 10.11 -12.45 -10.28
CA ASP A 79 8.70 -12.11 -10.12
C ASP A 79 8.38 -11.53 -8.73
N TYR A 80 9.22 -11.80 -7.71
CA TYR A 80 9.02 -11.25 -6.37
C TYR A 80 9.01 -9.72 -6.37
N GLY A 81 10.05 -9.12 -6.95
CA GLY A 81 10.15 -7.66 -7.09
C GLY A 81 9.00 -7.08 -7.92
N ARG A 82 8.64 -7.74 -9.03
CA ARG A 82 7.53 -7.33 -9.90
C ARG A 82 6.18 -7.33 -9.17
N TYR A 83 5.90 -8.36 -8.37
CA TYR A 83 4.66 -8.42 -7.60
C TYR A 83 4.62 -7.37 -6.49
N LEU A 84 5.75 -7.11 -5.82
CA LEU A 84 5.80 -6.03 -4.83
C LEU A 84 5.57 -4.65 -5.46
N GLN A 85 6.18 -4.38 -6.62
CA GLN A 85 5.97 -3.14 -7.36
C GLN A 85 4.51 -3.00 -7.78
N CYS A 86 3.94 -4.03 -8.42
CA CYS A 86 2.53 -4.06 -8.78
C CYS A 86 1.61 -3.78 -7.58
N ALA A 87 1.89 -4.38 -6.42
CA ALA A 87 1.11 -4.17 -5.21
C ALA A 87 1.20 -2.72 -4.72
N GLY A 88 2.42 -2.15 -4.64
CA GLY A 88 2.63 -0.77 -4.24
C GLY A 88 1.89 0.21 -5.15
N ASP A 89 2.10 0.10 -6.47
CA ASP A 89 1.53 1.02 -7.46
C ASP A 89 -0.01 1.03 -7.41
N ASN A 90 -0.61 -0.16 -7.44
CA ASN A 90 -2.07 -0.27 -7.48
C ASN A 90 -2.70 0.10 -6.13
N LEU A 91 -2.14 -0.33 -5.00
CA LEU A 91 -2.74 -0.02 -3.70
C LEU A 91 -2.56 1.44 -3.29
N PHE A 92 -1.48 2.12 -3.71
CA PHE A 92 -1.39 3.58 -3.55
C PHE A 92 -2.37 4.32 -4.45
N THR A 93 -2.61 3.84 -5.67
CA THR A 93 -3.66 4.41 -6.55
C THR A 93 -5.03 4.33 -5.87
N VAL A 94 -5.37 3.21 -5.21
CA VAL A 94 -6.60 3.11 -4.41
C VAL A 94 -6.66 4.18 -3.32
N LEU A 95 -5.56 4.41 -2.59
CA LEU A 95 -5.52 5.39 -1.50
C LEU A 95 -5.66 6.83 -1.99
N ASP A 96 -5.13 7.13 -3.17
CA ASP A 96 -5.14 8.47 -3.75
C ASP A 96 -6.49 8.80 -4.41
N ASP A 97 -7.08 7.83 -5.11
CA ASP A 97 -8.19 8.08 -6.05
C ASP A 97 -9.57 7.62 -5.54
N THR A 98 -9.66 6.85 -4.45
CA THR A 98 -10.95 6.37 -3.93
C THR A 98 -11.70 7.48 -3.20
N GLU A 99 -12.75 8.00 -3.83
CA GLU A 99 -13.71 8.91 -3.20
C GLU A 99 -14.82 8.16 -2.43
N ASP A 100 -15.31 7.04 -3.00
CA ASP A 100 -16.36 6.20 -2.43
C ASP A 100 -15.78 4.85 -1.95
N TRP A 101 -15.62 4.70 -0.64
CA TRP A 101 -15.02 3.51 -0.03
C TRP A 101 -15.98 2.32 0.10
N ASP A 102 -17.25 2.48 -0.25
CA ASP A 102 -18.21 1.37 -0.28
C ASP A 102 -17.94 0.43 -1.46
N GLU A 103 -17.35 0.91 -2.56
CA GLU A 103 -16.95 0.07 -3.68
C GLU A 103 -15.84 -0.93 -3.29
N ILE A 104 -14.99 -0.54 -2.34
CA ILE A 104 -13.94 -1.38 -1.79
C ILE A 104 -14.52 -2.28 -0.69
N SER A 105 -15.09 -3.41 -1.10
CA SER A 105 -15.51 -4.43 -0.13
C SER A 105 -14.33 -5.28 0.36
N ILE A 106 -14.01 -5.14 1.65
CA ILE A 106 -13.23 -6.10 2.45
C ILE A 106 -14.15 -6.56 3.58
N GLN A 107 -14.46 -7.86 3.61
CA GLN A 107 -15.49 -8.38 4.49
C GLN A 107 -15.17 -8.14 5.97
N GLY A 108 -16.14 -7.56 6.69
CA GLY A 108 -16.07 -7.38 8.15
C GLY A 108 -15.23 -6.19 8.61
N LEU A 109 -14.77 -5.33 7.70
CA LEU A 109 -14.01 -4.13 8.03
C LEU A 109 -14.84 -2.87 7.81
N SER A 110 -14.77 -1.95 8.77
CA SER A 110 -15.18 -0.55 8.60
C SER A 110 -14.31 0.17 7.56
N GLU A 111 -14.74 1.34 7.10
CA GLU A 111 -13.96 2.16 6.15
C GLU A 111 -12.53 2.44 6.65
N ASP A 112 -12.39 2.88 7.90
CA ASP A 112 -11.08 3.17 8.49
C ASP A 112 -10.18 1.93 8.53
N GLU A 113 -10.75 0.77 8.83
CA GLU A 113 -10.02 -0.49 8.84
C GLU A 113 -9.63 -0.95 7.42
N LYS A 114 -10.48 -0.72 6.41
CA LYS A 114 -10.15 -0.97 5.00
C LYS A 114 -8.98 -0.09 4.58
N ARG A 115 -9.08 1.23 4.81
CA ARG A 115 -8.02 2.20 4.51
C ARG A 115 -6.72 1.80 5.20
N GLN A 116 -6.75 1.49 6.49
CA GLN A 116 -5.58 1.04 7.25
C GLN A 116 -4.95 -0.22 6.66
N ARG A 117 -5.77 -1.22 6.29
CA ARG A 117 -5.30 -2.47 5.71
C ARG A 117 -4.61 -2.24 4.37
N ILE A 118 -5.21 -1.42 3.50
CA ILE A 118 -4.67 -1.09 2.18
C ILE A 118 -3.37 -0.31 2.33
N TYR A 119 -3.34 0.70 3.20
CA TYR A 119 -2.12 1.46 3.51
C TYR A 119 -0.99 0.56 4.02
N SER A 120 -1.30 -0.36 4.93
CA SER A 120 -0.32 -1.29 5.49
C SER A 120 0.24 -2.24 4.43
N ASN A 121 -0.61 -2.79 3.56
CA ASN A 121 -0.17 -3.67 2.47
C ASN A 121 0.70 -2.90 1.44
N ALA A 122 0.30 -1.69 1.06
CA ALA A 122 1.05 -0.85 0.12
C ALA A 122 2.44 -0.48 0.68
N LEU A 123 2.49 -0.08 1.95
CA LEU A 123 3.75 0.24 2.63
C LEU A 123 4.61 -0.99 2.84
N GLU A 124 4.05 -2.15 3.20
CA GLU A 124 4.83 -3.38 3.32
C GLU A 124 5.43 -3.80 1.99
N ALA A 125 4.65 -3.73 0.91
CA ALA A 125 5.14 -4.05 -0.43
C ALA A 125 6.33 -3.15 -0.80
N THR A 126 6.21 -1.85 -0.53
CA THR A 126 7.27 -0.86 -0.81
C THR A 126 8.47 -1.04 0.10
N ARG A 127 8.26 -1.31 1.40
CA ARG A 127 9.32 -1.63 2.36
C ARG A 127 10.13 -2.85 1.94
N LEU A 128 9.47 -3.88 1.42
CA LEU A 128 10.16 -5.06 0.92
C LEU A 128 10.98 -4.76 -0.34
N GLN A 129 10.49 -3.88 -1.22
CA GLN A 129 11.27 -3.41 -2.37
C GLN A 129 12.55 -2.67 -1.97
N THR A 130 12.60 -2.03 -0.79
CA THR A 130 13.85 -1.38 -0.33
C THR A 130 14.98 -2.37 -0.04
N THR A 131 14.68 -3.67 0.00
CA THR A 131 15.68 -4.74 0.19
C THR A 131 16.26 -5.28 -1.12
N LEU A 132 15.74 -4.82 -2.27
CA LEU A 132 16.18 -5.23 -3.59
C LEU A 132 17.33 -4.35 -4.13
N PRO A 133 18.08 -4.78 -5.16
CA PRO A 133 19.18 -3.99 -5.73
C PRO A 133 18.79 -2.57 -6.17
N ASP A 134 17.64 -2.41 -6.83
CA ASP A 134 17.17 -1.13 -7.38
C ASP A 134 16.28 -0.34 -6.38
N ARG A 135 16.68 -0.33 -5.10
CA ARG A 135 15.87 0.17 -3.97
C ARG A 135 15.61 1.68 -3.91
N GLN A 136 16.29 2.50 -4.71
CA GLN A 136 16.29 3.97 -4.52
C GLN A 136 14.90 4.60 -4.71
N GLN A 137 14.17 4.19 -5.75
CA GLN A 137 12.80 4.66 -5.97
C GLN A 137 11.87 4.18 -4.84
N ALA A 138 11.99 2.92 -4.44
CA ALA A 138 11.22 2.37 -3.34
C ALA A 138 11.47 3.11 -2.01
N LEU A 139 12.72 3.50 -1.72
CA LEU A 139 13.07 4.27 -0.53
C LEU A 139 12.41 5.65 -0.53
N ALA A 140 12.38 6.34 -1.67
CA ALA A 140 11.72 7.65 -1.79
C ALA A 140 10.20 7.54 -1.60
N ILE A 141 9.57 6.56 -2.26
CA ILE A 141 8.12 6.31 -2.11
C ILE A 141 7.81 5.93 -0.66
N PHE A 142 8.62 5.06 -0.05
CA PHE A 142 8.42 4.63 1.32
C PHE A 142 8.53 5.79 2.32
N ASP A 143 9.51 6.69 2.16
CA ASP A 143 9.64 7.88 3.01
C ASP A 143 8.40 8.77 2.93
N GLN A 144 7.97 9.11 1.71
CA GLN A 144 6.80 9.95 1.50
C GLN A 144 5.54 9.33 2.12
N ARG A 145 5.26 8.07 1.79
CA ARG A 145 4.01 7.39 2.17
C ARG A 145 3.97 7.00 3.63
N ALA A 146 5.10 6.63 4.25
CA ALA A 146 5.14 6.35 5.69
C ALA A 146 4.87 7.62 6.52
N ARG A 147 5.40 8.77 6.10
CA ARG A 147 5.12 10.07 6.74
C ARG A 147 3.67 10.47 6.57
N GLU A 148 3.11 10.27 5.39
CA GLU A 148 1.70 10.55 5.10
C GLU A 148 0.78 9.69 5.96
N PHE A 149 1.01 8.38 6.05
CA PHE A 149 0.23 7.50 6.93
C PHE A 149 0.29 7.96 8.38
N LYS A 150 1.48 8.30 8.87
CA LYS A 150 1.66 8.78 10.24
C LYS A 150 0.93 10.08 10.53
N ARG A 151 0.84 11.00 9.55
CA ARG A 151 0.05 12.23 9.69
C ARG A 151 -1.45 11.96 9.74
N ASN A 152 -1.94 11.06 8.88
CA ASN A 152 -3.37 10.80 8.73
C ASN A 152 -3.91 9.85 9.81
N ALA A 153 -3.08 8.96 10.34
CA ALA A 153 -3.45 7.95 11.32
C ALA A 153 -2.43 7.85 12.47
N PRO A 154 -2.18 8.93 13.23
CA PRO A 154 -1.09 9.00 14.21
C PRO A 154 -1.21 8.00 15.35
N ASP A 155 -2.42 7.52 15.63
CA ASP A 155 -2.74 6.61 16.72
C ASP A 155 -2.84 5.15 16.29
N GLN A 156 -2.56 4.84 15.02
CA GLN A 156 -2.55 3.47 14.51
C GLN A 156 -1.17 2.83 14.69
N ALA A 157 -1.14 1.58 15.18
CA ALA A 157 0.11 0.82 15.37
C ALA A 157 0.90 0.68 14.05
N ALA A 158 0.20 0.36 12.96
CA ALA A 158 0.76 0.24 11.62
C ALA A 158 1.49 1.52 11.16
N ALA A 159 0.84 2.67 11.29
CA ALA A 159 1.40 3.96 10.87
C ALA A 159 2.68 4.30 11.66
N ASN A 160 2.69 4.00 12.95
CA ASN A 160 3.87 4.19 13.80
C ASN A 160 5.00 3.24 13.44
N TYR A 161 4.70 1.96 13.19
CA TYR A 161 5.67 0.97 12.75
C TYR A 161 6.37 1.38 11.45
N TYR A 162 5.59 1.66 10.39
CA TYR A 162 6.18 2.05 9.10
C TYR A 162 6.95 3.37 9.17
N PHE A 163 6.50 4.32 9.99
CA PHE A 163 7.23 5.57 10.21
C PHE A 163 8.61 5.33 10.84
N ILE A 164 8.70 4.55 11.92
CA ILE A 164 9.98 4.26 12.59
C ILE A 164 10.87 3.44 11.66
N GLN A 165 10.30 2.46 10.95
CA GLN A 165 11.05 1.68 9.95
C GLN A 165 11.64 2.59 8.87
N ASN A 166 10.91 3.60 8.43
CA ASN A 166 11.42 4.60 7.50
C ASN A 166 12.54 5.43 8.13
N GLN A 167 12.39 5.91 9.37
CA GLN A 167 13.47 6.62 10.06
C GLN A 167 14.75 5.78 10.15
N LEU A 168 14.63 4.48 10.46
CA LEU A 168 15.78 3.57 10.47
C LEU A 168 16.52 3.56 9.13
N TYR A 169 15.80 3.48 8.00
CA TYR A 169 16.42 3.54 6.67
C TYR A 169 17.06 4.90 6.38
N GLN A 170 16.43 6.01 6.78
CA GLN A 170 17.00 7.35 6.58
C GLN A 170 18.29 7.55 7.36
N LEU A 171 18.37 7.05 8.61
CA LEU A 171 19.59 7.14 9.42
C LEU A 171 20.75 6.33 8.81
N ASP A 172 20.45 5.13 8.30
CA ASP A 172 21.43 4.29 7.60
C ASP A 172 21.94 4.96 6.31
N LEU A 173 21.03 5.53 5.51
CA LEU A 173 21.39 6.24 4.28
C LEU A 173 22.23 7.51 4.52
N LEU A 174 21.89 8.28 5.55
CA LEU A 174 22.55 9.55 5.87
C LEU A 174 23.81 9.39 6.70
N GLN A 175 24.14 8.16 7.13
CA GLN A 175 25.22 7.89 8.09
C GLN A 175 25.10 8.79 9.32
N ALA A 176 23.88 8.83 9.87
CA ALA A 176 23.52 9.75 10.93
C ALA A 176 24.33 9.53 12.21
N GLY A 177 24.50 10.59 13.00
CA GLY A 177 25.30 10.55 14.22
C GLY A 177 24.57 9.88 15.37
N CYS A 178 25.31 9.54 16.43
CA CYS A 178 24.78 8.83 17.60
C CYS A 178 23.57 9.47 18.27
N THR A 179 23.47 10.81 18.26
CA THR A 179 22.30 11.52 18.79
C THR A 179 21.02 11.18 18.05
N ASP A 180 21.06 11.06 16.72
CA ASP A 180 19.89 10.74 15.90
C ASP A 180 19.42 9.29 16.17
N TRP A 181 20.37 8.37 16.30
CA TRP A 181 20.09 6.97 16.65
C TRP A 181 19.49 6.83 18.05
N GLN A 182 20.01 7.57 19.03
CA GLN A 182 19.44 7.62 20.39
C GLN A 182 18.02 8.18 20.39
N GLN A 183 17.73 9.20 19.57
CA GLN A 183 16.37 9.72 19.43
C GLN A 183 15.41 8.67 18.84
N LEU A 184 15.85 7.94 17.81
CA LEU A 184 15.05 6.85 17.24
C LEU A 184 14.81 5.71 18.24
N GLN A 185 15.80 5.39 19.08
CA GLN A 185 15.67 4.40 20.15
C GLN A 185 14.54 4.76 21.12
N GLN A 186 14.51 6.03 21.57
CA GLN A 186 13.46 6.53 22.46
C GLN A 186 12.08 6.47 21.79
N GLN A 187 12.00 6.85 20.52
CA GLN A 187 10.75 6.78 19.76
C GLN A 187 10.25 5.34 19.60
N ALA A 188 11.14 4.40 19.30
CA ALA A 188 10.79 2.98 19.18
C ALA A 188 10.27 2.41 20.51
N ALA A 189 10.88 2.77 21.64
CA ALA A 189 10.42 2.37 22.97
C ALA A 189 9.02 2.94 23.31
N GLN A 190 8.76 4.20 22.94
CA GLN A 190 7.43 4.81 23.12
C GLN A 190 6.35 4.14 22.27
N VAL A 191 6.66 3.81 21.02
CA VAL A 191 5.72 3.11 20.14
C VAL A 191 5.48 1.69 20.63
N GLN A 192 6.53 0.99 21.06
CA GLN A 192 6.39 -0.34 21.64
C GLN A 192 5.47 -0.31 22.85
N SER A 193 5.71 0.57 23.83
CA SER A 193 4.88 0.65 25.05
C SER A 193 3.42 0.98 24.74
N ARG A 194 3.17 1.83 23.74
CA ARG A 194 1.83 2.22 23.32
C ARG A 194 1.06 1.11 22.60
N PHE A 195 1.74 0.28 21.80
CA PHE A 195 1.09 -0.67 20.88
C PHE A 195 1.43 -2.14 21.15
N MET A 196 1.93 -2.50 22.34
CA MET A 196 2.27 -3.89 22.67
C MET A 196 1.09 -4.87 22.55
N THR A 197 -0.15 -4.39 22.60
CA THR A 197 -1.35 -5.22 22.50
C THR A 197 -1.71 -5.59 21.07
N ASP A 198 -1.15 -4.91 20.06
CA ASP A 198 -1.34 -5.29 18.66
C ASP A 198 -0.32 -6.38 18.27
N ALA A 199 -0.77 -7.63 18.35
CA ALA A 199 0.06 -8.81 18.07
C ALA A 199 0.71 -8.80 16.68
N ARG A 200 0.12 -8.11 15.70
CA ARG A 200 0.69 -8.02 14.33
C ARG A 200 1.97 -7.18 14.32
N TYR A 201 2.05 -6.15 15.16
CA TYR A 201 3.16 -5.20 15.15
C TYR A 201 4.11 -5.33 16.33
N GLN A 202 3.79 -6.15 17.35
CA GLN A 202 4.67 -6.41 18.49
C GLN A 202 6.07 -6.90 18.06
N ALA A 203 6.15 -7.96 17.23
CA ALA A 203 7.43 -8.50 16.77
C ALA A 203 8.17 -7.56 15.80
N PRO A 204 7.52 -6.96 14.78
CA PRO A 204 8.17 -5.98 13.92
C PRO A 204 8.75 -4.77 14.66
N ILE A 205 8.01 -4.15 15.58
CA ILE A 205 8.50 -3.01 16.37
C ILE A 205 9.69 -3.42 17.25
N SER A 206 9.62 -4.61 17.85
CA SER A 206 10.74 -5.15 18.64
C SER A 206 11.99 -5.36 17.79
N GLY A 207 11.83 -5.82 16.54
CA GLY A 207 12.93 -5.97 15.59
C GLY A 207 13.61 -4.66 15.25
N VAL A 208 12.85 -3.58 15.04
CA VAL A 208 13.41 -2.24 14.80
C VAL A 208 14.20 -1.75 16.01
N LYS A 209 13.66 -1.92 17.22
CA LYS A 209 14.37 -1.56 18.45
C LYS A 209 15.71 -2.30 18.58
N LEU A 210 15.73 -3.61 18.30
CA LEU A 210 16.95 -4.40 18.34
C LEU A 210 18.00 -3.91 17.33
N ALA A 211 17.58 -3.52 16.12
CA ALA A 211 18.49 -2.97 15.11
C ALA A 211 19.11 -1.64 15.57
N VAL A 212 18.31 -0.75 16.17
CA VAL A 212 18.78 0.53 16.71
C VAL A 212 19.73 0.31 17.89
N ASP A 213 19.37 -0.56 18.83
CA ASP A 213 20.19 -0.90 20.00
C ASP A 213 21.55 -1.48 19.56
N ALA A 214 21.55 -2.36 18.55
CA ALA A 214 22.78 -2.93 17.99
C ALA A 214 23.70 -1.87 17.35
N TYR A 215 23.13 -0.92 16.61
CA TYR A 215 23.92 0.18 16.03
C TYR A 215 24.58 1.03 17.11
N ILE A 216 23.80 1.47 18.12
CA ILE A 216 24.30 2.33 19.21
C ILE A 216 25.44 1.64 19.95
N ASN A 217 25.26 0.39 20.35
CA ASN A 217 26.28 -0.36 21.09
C ASN A 217 27.58 -0.56 20.28
N ALA A 218 27.50 -0.60 18.96
CA ALA A 218 28.67 -0.81 18.10
C ALA A 218 29.41 0.49 17.75
N ASN A 219 28.77 1.67 17.83
CA ASN A 219 29.30 2.90 17.22
C ASN A 219 29.28 4.14 18.13
N CYS A 220 28.62 4.09 19.30
CA CYS A 220 28.33 5.28 20.11
C CYS A 220 28.96 5.27 21.51
N GLU A 221 29.99 4.44 21.70
CA GLU A 221 30.83 4.41 22.91
C GLU A 221 31.96 5.45 22.86
#